data_AF-A0A485BH59-F1
#
_entry.id   AF-A0A485BH59-F1
#
_cell.length_a   1.000
_cell.length_b   1.000
_cell.length_c   1.000
_cell.angle_alpha   90.00
_cell.angle_beta   90.00
_cell.angle_gamma   90.00
#
_symmetry.space_group_name_H-M   'P 1'
#
loop_
_entity.id
_entity.type
_entity.pdbx_description
1 polymer ?
#
loop_
_entity_poly.entity_id
_entity_poly.type
_entity_poly.pdbx_seq_one_letter_code
_entity_poly.pdbx_strand_id
1 'polypeptide(L)'
;MTSDRIESSIWRHWAFEPDKEDPVISLGIRPRGAQIEPVLAEVQSDSAARKAGLQAGDRIVTVNGQPLTQWLTFVTLVRDNPGKALQLGIERQGSPLSLTLIPDTKHGSGKVEGFAGVVPKIIPLPEEYKTVRQYGPFSAIVEATEKTGQLMKLTVSMLGKLITGDVKLNNLSGPISIAQGAGMSAEFGLIYYLMFLALISVNLGIINLFPLPRS
;
A
#
# COMPACT_ATOMS: atom_id res chain seq x y z
N MET A 1 -34.72 -14.07 52.45
CA MET A 1 -33.37 -13.56 52.14
C MET A 1 -32.67 -14.63 51.29
N THR A 2 -33.05 -14.84 50.03
CA THR A 2 -32.55 -14.16 48.80
C THR A 2 -31.08 -14.46 48.49
N SER A 3 -30.80 -15.68 48.04
CA SER A 3 -29.54 -16.05 47.39
C SER A 3 -29.81 -17.16 46.39
N ASP A 4 -30.49 -16.85 45.28
CA ASP A 4 -30.69 -17.85 44.21
C ASP A 4 -31.05 -17.25 42.83
N ARG A 5 -30.58 -16.03 42.52
CA ARG A 5 -31.10 -15.30 41.35
C ARG A 5 -30.09 -14.59 40.45
N ILE A 6 -28.79 -14.91 40.52
CA ILE A 6 -27.77 -14.20 39.71
C ILE A 6 -27.07 -15.10 38.67
N GLU A 7 -27.07 -16.43 38.80
CA GLU A 7 -26.27 -17.28 37.88
C GLU A 7 -26.91 -17.56 36.50
N SER A 8 -28.19 -17.25 36.28
CA SER A 8 -28.88 -17.59 35.02
C SER A 8 -28.97 -16.45 33.99
N SER A 9 -28.29 -15.32 34.24
CA SER A 9 -28.39 -14.11 33.40
C SER A 9 -27.25 -13.92 32.41
N ILE A 10 -26.12 -14.62 32.52
CA ILE A 10 -24.93 -14.32 31.70
C ILE A 10 -24.97 -15.08 30.35
N TRP A 11 -25.67 -16.20 30.28
CA TRP A 11 -25.64 -17.11 29.14
C TRP A 11 -26.67 -16.83 28.02
N ARG A 12 -27.52 -15.81 28.16
CA ARG A 12 -28.63 -15.59 27.21
C ARG A 12 -28.39 -14.55 26.11
N HIS A 13 -27.22 -13.92 26.04
CA HIS A 13 -26.96 -12.85 25.06
C HIS A 13 -25.57 -12.86 24.43
N TRP A 14 -24.79 -13.95 24.58
CA TRP A 14 -23.55 -14.08 23.81
C TRP A 14 -23.87 -14.50 22.37
N ALA A 15 -24.04 -13.50 21.51
CA ALA A 15 -24.12 -13.68 20.07
C ALA A 15 -22.72 -13.49 19.47
N PHE A 16 -21.94 -14.56 19.43
CA PHE A 16 -20.72 -14.59 18.62
C PHE A 16 -21.13 -14.60 17.14
N GLU A 17 -20.88 -13.51 16.43
CA GLU A 17 -21.06 -13.38 14.98
C GLU A 17 -19.72 -13.64 14.27
N PRO A 18 -19.40 -14.89 13.87
CA PRO A 18 -18.11 -15.26 13.27
C PRO A 18 -17.77 -14.51 11.98
N ASP A 19 -18.77 -13.88 11.36
CA ASP A 19 -18.63 -13.15 10.10
C ASP A 19 -18.22 -11.67 10.31
N LYS A 20 -18.18 -11.17 11.56
CA LYS A 20 -17.91 -9.75 11.86
C LYS A 20 -16.85 -9.50 12.93
N GLU A 21 -16.55 -10.45 13.80
CA GLU A 21 -15.57 -10.26 14.88
C GLU A 21 -14.50 -11.35 14.89
N ASP A 22 -13.23 -10.94 14.92
CA ASP A 22 -12.10 -11.84 15.03
C ASP A 22 -12.12 -12.51 16.42
N PRO A 23 -12.19 -13.86 16.52
CA PRO A 23 -12.29 -14.59 17.79
C PRO A 23 -11.15 -14.28 18.78
N VAL A 24 -10.02 -13.76 18.30
CA VAL A 24 -8.91 -13.33 19.15
C VAL A 24 -9.24 -12.00 19.86
N ILE A 25 -9.94 -11.08 19.18
CA ILE A 25 -10.35 -9.77 19.72
C ILE A 25 -11.46 -9.95 20.77
N SER A 26 -12.38 -10.89 20.58
CA SER A 26 -13.46 -11.21 21.53
C SER A 26 -12.95 -11.78 22.87
N LEU A 27 -11.73 -12.33 22.88
CA LEU A 27 -11.04 -12.82 24.08
C LEU A 27 -10.26 -11.70 24.81
N GLY A 28 -10.34 -10.45 24.36
CA GLY A 28 -9.60 -9.32 24.93
C GLY A 28 -8.13 -9.27 24.51
N ILE A 29 -7.69 -10.18 23.63
CA ILE A 29 -6.34 -10.20 23.08
C ILE A 29 -6.32 -9.25 21.88
N ARG A 30 -5.70 -8.07 22.06
CA ARG A 30 -5.42 -7.14 20.96
C ARG A 30 -3.99 -7.36 20.50
N PRO A 31 -3.73 -8.09 19.39
CA PRO A 31 -2.38 -8.23 18.87
C PRO A 31 -1.84 -6.82 18.56
N ARG A 32 -0.73 -6.43 19.21
CA ARG A 32 -0.03 -5.19 18.89
C ARG A 32 0.62 -5.36 17.52
N GLY A 33 -0.04 -4.88 16.47
CA GLY A 33 0.58 -4.69 15.17
C GLY A 33 1.64 -3.59 15.21
N ALA A 34 2.49 -3.50 14.18
CA ALA A 34 3.44 -2.39 14.05
C ALA A 34 2.67 -1.05 14.06
N GLN A 35 2.91 -0.21 15.06
CA GLN A 35 2.31 1.11 15.14
C GLN A 35 3.06 2.06 14.20
N ILE A 36 2.36 2.58 13.19
CA ILE A 36 2.89 3.62 12.32
C ILE A 36 2.60 4.95 13.01
N GLU A 37 3.63 5.54 13.62
CA GLU A 37 3.50 6.86 14.22
C GLU A 37 3.31 7.93 13.13
N PRO A 38 2.57 9.02 13.41
CA PRO A 38 2.44 10.15 12.50
C PRO A 38 3.70 11.03 12.49
N VAL A 39 4.89 10.42 12.50
CA VAL A 39 6.19 11.08 12.44
C VAL A 39 6.78 10.86 11.06
N LEU A 40 7.26 11.94 10.44
CA LEU A 40 7.87 11.87 9.12
C LEU A 40 9.30 11.34 9.25
N ALA A 41 9.60 10.21 8.61
CA ALA A 41 10.98 9.75 8.44
C ALA A 41 11.68 10.51 7.32
N GLU A 42 10.96 10.78 6.24
CA GLU A 42 11.50 11.43 5.05
C GLU A 42 10.43 12.31 4.39
N VAL A 43 10.90 13.38 3.76
CA VAL A 43 10.11 14.25 2.88
C VAL A 43 10.83 14.33 1.54
N GLN A 44 10.19 13.86 0.48
CA GLN A 44 10.80 13.79 -0.86
C GLN A 44 11.17 15.20 -1.37
N SER A 45 12.28 15.29 -2.10
CA SER A 45 12.62 16.49 -2.87
C SER A 45 11.53 16.80 -3.89
N ASP A 46 11.25 18.09 -4.12
CA ASP A 46 10.23 18.59 -5.06
C ASP A 46 8.76 18.21 -4.77
N SER A 47 8.48 17.68 -3.58
CA SER A 47 7.12 17.30 -3.18
C SER A 47 6.28 18.46 -2.64
N ALA A 48 4.95 18.33 -2.72
CA ALA A 48 3.99 19.20 -2.01
C ALA A 48 4.32 19.39 -0.52
N ALA A 49 4.74 18.32 0.18
CA ALA A 49 5.14 18.42 1.58
C ALA A 49 6.41 19.27 1.77
N ARG A 50 7.40 19.13 0.89
CA ARG A 50 8.59 19.98 0.92
C ARG A 50 8.24 21.46 0.68
N LYS A 51 7.38 21.73 -0.31
CA LYS A 51 6.87 23.09 -0.62
C LYS A 51 6.09 23.69 0.57
N ALA A 52 5.36 22.85 1.31
CA ALA A 52 4.65 23.22 2.53
C ALA A 52 5.57 23.48 3.74
N GLY A 53 6.87 23.21 3.62
CA GLY A 53 7.85 23.41 4.69
C GLY A 53 7.96 22.24 5.67
N LEU A 54 7.39 21.08 5.36
CA LEU A 54 7.56 19.86 6.16
C LEU A 54 9.00 19.35 6.08
N GLN A 55 9.45 18.77 7.18
CA GLN A 55 10.80 18.24 7.37
C GLN A 55 10.74 16.83 7.98
N ALA A 56 11.82 16.08 7.77
CA ALA A 56 12.02 14.83 8.48
C ALA A 56 12.08 15.12 9.99
N GLY A 57 11.43 14.28 10.79
CA GLY A 57 11.27 14.45 12.23
C GLY A 57 10.00 15.19 12.66
N ASP A 58 9.26 15.83 11.74
CA ASP A 58 7.99 16.46 12.08
C ASP A 58 6.96 15.40 12.50
N ARG A 59 6.23 15.65 13.60
CA ARG A 59 5.06 14.86 13.99
C ARG A 59 3.80 15.59 13.57
N ILE A 60 2.93 14.95 12.79
CA ILE A 60 1.62 15.50 12.44
C ILE A 60 0.65 15.20 13.59
N VAL A 61 0.11 16.24 14.20
CA VAL A 61 -0.76 16.16 15.38
C VAL A 61 -2.22 16.41 15.00
N THR A 62 -2.48 17.34 14.08
CA THR A 62 -3.84 17.64 13.59
C THR A 62 -3.88 17.87 12.09
N VAL A 63 -5.03 17.59 11.50
CA VAL A 63 -5.36 17.96 10.11
C VAL A 63 -6.72 18.64 10.12
N ASN A 64 -6.80 19.86 9.59
CA ASN A 64 -8.00 20.71 9.59
C ASN A 64 -8.63 20.85 11.00
N GLY A 65 -7.79 20.99 12.02
CA GLY A 65 -8.20 21.09 13.42
C GLY A 65 -8.65 19.77 14.07
N GLN A 66 -8.70 18.67 13.33
CA GLN A 66 -9.04 17.34 13.86
C GLN A 66 -7.78 16.61 14.32
N PRO A 67 -7.76 16.02 15.54
CA PRO A 67 -6.65 15.22 16.02
C PRO A 67 -6.35 14.02 15.11
N LEU A 68 -5.08 13.84 14.78
CA LEU A 68 -4.60 12.73 13.97
C LEU A 68 -4.00 11.65 14.87
N THR A 69 -4.72 10.54 15.04
CA THR A 69 -4.27 9.40 15.84
C THR A 69 -3.64 8.28 15.01
N GLN A 70 -3.96 8.23 13.71
CA GLN A 70 -3.55 7.15 12.81
C GLN A 70 -2.97 7.72 11.52
N TRP A 71 -1.82 7.17 11.10
CA TRP A 71 -1.18 7.53 9.84
C TRP A 71 -2.08 7.32 8.62
N LEU A 72 -2.86 6.23 8.60
CA LEU A 72 -3.73 5.90 7.47
C LEU A 72 -4.81 6.97 7.23
N THR A 73 -5.28 7.62 8.29
CA THR A 73 -6.22 8.75 8.21
C THR A 73 -5.59 9.91 7.45
N PHE A 74 -4.32 10.24 7.73
CA PHE A 74 -3.60 11.28 7.02
C PHE A 74 -3.41 10.94 5.54
N VAL A 75 -3.01 9.71 5.23
CA VAL A 75 -2.87 9.24 3.84
C VAL A 75 -4.19 9.38 3.07
N THR A 76 -5.31 8.99 3.70
CA THR A 76 -6.65 9.10 3.10
C THR A 76 -7.02 10.56 2.86
N LEU A 77 -6.80 11.44 3.84
CA LEU A 77 -7.08 12.87 3.71
C LEU A 77 -6.26 13.52 2.59
N VAL A 78 -4.99 13.19 2.44
CA VAL A 78 -4.14 13.69 1.34
C VAL A 78 -4.67 13.19 0.00
N ARG A 79 -4.92 11.89 -0.13
CA ARG A 79 -5.37 11.26 -1.38
C ARG A 79 -6.70 11.83 -1.87
N ASP A 80 -7.63 12.08 -0.96
CA ASP A 80 -8.99 12.52 -1.30
C ASP A 80 -9.09 14.05 -1.53
N ASN A 81 -8.00 14.80 -1.32
CA ASN A 81 -7.95 16.26 -1.44
C ASN A 81 -6.85 16.78 -2.39
N PRO A 82 -6.77 16.31 -3.65
CA PRO A 82 -5.82 16.85 -4.63
C PRO A 82 -6.05 18.34 -4.86
N GLY A 83 -4.99 19.14 -4.81
CA GLY A 83 -5.03 20.59 -5.04
C GLY A 83 -5.77 21.41 -3.97
N LYS A 84 -6.31 20.78 -2.91
CA LYS A 84 -7.02 21.46 -1.84
C LYS A 84 -6.11 21.64 -0.63
N ALA A 85 -6.15 22.83 -0.03
CA ALA A 85 -5.37 23.12 1.15
C ALA A 85 -5.84 22.29 2.36
N LEU A 86 -4.88 21.66 3.03
CA LEU A 86 -5.02 20.96 4.29
C LEU A 86 -4.23 21.73 5.35
N GLN A 87 -4.90 22.17 6.41
CA GLN A 87 -4.26 22.84 7.54
C GLN A 87 -3.64 21.78 8.44
N LEU A 88 -2.32 21.76 8.58
CA LEU A 88 -1.61 20.81 9.41
C LEU A 88 -1.18 21.48 10.72
N GLY A 89 -1.51 20.88 11.85
CA GLY A 89 -0.81 21.13 13.11
C GLY A 89 0.29 20.09 13.28
N ILE A 90 1.53 20.54 13.37
CA ILE A 90 2.69 19.68 13.57
C ILE A 90 3.42 20.01 14.86
N GLU A 91 4.24 19.08 15.33
CA GLU A 91 5.21 19.28 16.38
C GLU A 91 6.60 19.06 15.80
N ARG A 92 7.46 20.08 15.88
CA ARG A 92 8.86 20.03 15.45
C ARG A 92 9.74 20.31 16.65
N GLN A 93 10.58 19.35 17.03
CA GLN A 93 11.48 19.48 18.18
C GLN A 93 10.76 19.95 19.47
N GLY A 94 9.53 19.47 19.70
CA GLY A 94 8.73 19.84 20.87
C GLY A 94 7.94 21.15 20.74
N SER A 95 8.12 21.91 19.66
CA SER A 95 7.38 23.15 19.41
C SER A 95 6.19 22.91 18.47
N PRO A 96 4.99 23.40 18.80
CA PRO A 96 3.84 23.33 17.88
C PRO A 96 3.99 24.34 16.75
N LEU A 97 3.80 23.91 15.50
CA LEU A 97 3.76 24.75 14.31
C LEU A 97 2.50 24.45 13.48
N SER A 98 2.02 25.45 12.76
CA SER A 98 0.95 25.29 11.78
C SER A 98 1.50 25.47 10.38
N LEU A 99 1.23 24.51 9.50
CA LEU A 99 1.62 24.52 8.09
C LEU A 99 0.39 24.31 7.19
N THR A 100 0.48 24.73 5.94
CA THR A 100 -0.56 24.49 4.94
C THR A 100 0.01 23.57 3.87
N LEU A 101 -0.54 22.36 3.77
CA LEU A 101 -0.20 21.38 2.74
C LEU A 101 -1.22 21.46 1.61
N ILE A 102 -0.75 21.62 0.37
CA ILE A 102 -1.58 21.49 -0.83
C ILE A 102 -1.09 20.25 -1.58
N PRO A 103 -1.79 19.10 -1.52
CA PRO A 103 -1.37 17.88 -2.20
C PRO A 103 -1.26 18.10 -3.72
N ASP A 104 -0.16 17.63 -4.31
CA ASP A 104 0.01 17.60 -5.76
C ASP A 104 -0.97 16.58 -6.35
N THR A 105 -1.37 16.77 -7.60
CA THR A 105 -2.27 15.83 -8.28
C THR A 105 -1.47 14.74 -8.99
N LYS A 106 -1.78 13.47 -8.71
CA LYS A 106 -1.23 12.33 -9.44
C LYS A 106 -2.34 11.61 -10.19
N HIS A 107 -2.11 11.34 -11.47
CA HIS A 107 -3.02 10.55 -12.30
C HIS A 107 -2.59 9.07 -12.20
N GLY A 108 -3.40 8.25 -11.53
CA GLY A 108 -3.15 6.82 -11.36
C GLY A 108 -4.44 6.01 -11.55
N SER A 109 -4.39 4.93 -12.34
CA SER A 109 -5.48 3.95 -12.49
C SER A 109 -6.88 4.54 -12.81
N GLY A 110 -6.94 5.67 -13.53
CA GLY A 110 -8.20 6.30 -13.93
C GLY A 110 -8.88 7.17 -12.86
N LYS A 111 -8.25 7.39 -11.70
CA LYS A 111 -8.73 8.30 -10.65
C LYS A 111 -7.71 9.40 -10.36
N VAL A 112 -8.21 10.59 -10.06
CA VAL A 112 -7.39 11.74 -9.65
C VAL A 112 -7.18 11.64 -8.14
N GLU A 113 -5.93 11.54 -7.72
CA GLU A 113 -5.55 11.38 -6.31
C GLU A 113 -4.53 12.43 -5.89
N GLY A 114 -4.62 12.88 -4.64
CA GLY A 114 -3.65 13.79 -4.04
C GLY A 114 -2.39 13.05 -3.57
N PHE A 115 -1.24 13.72 -3.69
CA PHE A 115 0.06 13.20 -3.30
C PHE A 115 0.87 14.26 -2.54
N ALA A 116 1.35 13.90 -1.35
CA ALA A 116 2.13 14.81 -0.51
C ALA A 116 3.65 14.57 -0.58
N GLY A 117 4.12 13.37 -0.93
CA GLY A 117 5.56 13.04 -0.97
C GLY A 117 6.23 12.90 0.40
N VAL A 118 5.55 12.24 1.36
CA VAL A 118 6.08 11.97 2.69
C VAL A 118 6.19 10.46 2.96
N VAL A 119 7.17 10.09 3.78
CA VAL A 119 7.40 8.71 4.23
C VAL A 119 7.26 8.68 5.76
N PRO A 120 6.41 7.82 6.34
CA PRO A 120 6.29 7.71 7.78
C PRO A 120 7.49 6.99 8.38
N LYS A 121 7.79 7.30 9.64
CA LYS A 121 8.70 6.51 10.45
C LYS A 121 8.03 5.20 10.82
N ILE A 122 8.60 4.10 10.35
CA ILE A 122 8.18 2.75 10.72
C ILE A 122 9.02 2.35 11.93
N ILE A 123 8.39 2.15 13.08
CA ILE A 123 9.04 1.52 14.23
C ILE A 123 8.94 0.01 14.00
N PRO A 124 10.05 -0.70 13.72
CA PRO A 124 10.00 -2.15 13.60
C PRO A 124 9.54 -2.73 14.96
N LEU A 125 8.73 -3.78 14.90
CA LEU A 125 8.38 -4.55 16.09
C LEU A 125 9.68 -5.00 16.79
N PRO A 126 9.78 -4.87 18.13
CA PRO A 126 10.88 -5.46 18.88
C PRO A 126 11.02 -6.94 18.52
N GLU A 127 12.25 -7.46 18.49
CA GLU A 127 12.49 -8.85 18.08
C GLU A 127 11.70 -9.86 18.91
N GLU A 128 11.41 -9.53 20.17
CA GLU A 128 10.56 -10.28 21.10
C GLU A 128 9.13 -10.53 20.59
N TYR A 129 8.63 -9.69 19.67
CA TYR A 129 7.32 -9.82 19.02
C TYR A 129 7.44 -10.32 17.56
N LYS A 130 8.66 -10.53 17.05
CA LYS A 130 8.88 -11.28 15.81
C LYS A 130 8.74 -12.76 16.13
N THR A 131 7.50 -13.25 16.30
CA THR A 131 7.27 -14.69 16.12
C THR A 131 7.56 -14.98 14.66
N VAL A 132 8.76 -15.48 14.36
CA VAL A 132 9.03 -16.18 13.11
C VAL A 132 7.95 -17.26 13.05
N ARG A 133 6.95 -17.09 12.17
CA ARG A 133 6.00 -18.16 11.87
C ARG A 133 6.81 -19.27 11.23
N GLN A 134 7.36 -20.16 12.05
CA GLN A 134 7.88 -21.43 11.60
C GLN A 134 6.67 -22.25 11.22
N TYR A 135 6.24 -22.13 9.97
CA TYR A 135 5.32 -23.08 9.41
C TYR A 135 6.02 -24.45 9.48
N GLY A 136 5.39 -25.43 10.13
CA GLY A 136 5.85 -26.80 10.04
C GLY A 136 5.92 -27.23 8.56
N PRO A 137 6.75 -28.21 8.20
CA PRO A 137 6.99 -28.59 6.81
C PRO A 137 5.69 -28.82 6.00
N PHE A 138 4.64 -29.34 6.65
CA PHE A 138 3.32 -29.54 6.01
C PHE A 138 2.51 -28.24 5.86
N SER A 139 2.45 -27.37 6.88
CA SER A 139 1.71 -26.11 6.78
C SER A 139 2.40 -25.10 5.85
N ALA A 140 3.73 -25.19 5.71
CA ALA A 140 4.49 -24.38 4.77
C ALA A 140 4.14 -24.72 3.31
N ILE A 141 3.96 -26.00 2.99
CA ILE A 141 3.58 -26.47 1.65
C ILE A 141 2.16 -26.00 1.30
N VAL A 142 1.22 -26.10 2.24
CA VAL A 142 -0.17 -25.65 2.03
C VAL A 142 -0.21 -24.14 1.80
N GLU A 143 0.42 -23.36 2.69
CA GLU A 143 0.52 -21.90 2.56
C GLU A 143 1.22 -21.49 1.26
N ALA A 144 2.32 -22.16 0.89
CA ALA A 144 3.03 -21.90 -0.36
C ALA A 144 2.14 -22.20 -1.59
N THR A 145 1.35 -23.27 -1.53
CA THR A 145 0.44 -23.66 -2.61
C THR A 145 -0.69 -22.63 -2.74
N GLU A 146 -1.28 -22.19 -1.64
CA GLU A 146 -2.30 -21.13 -1.63
C GLU A 146 -1.76 -19.81 -2.17
N LYS A 147 -0.58 -19.38 -1.72
CA LYS A 147 0.06 -18.15 -2.22
C LYS A 147 0.41 -18.25 -3.70
N THR A 148 0.92 -19.39 -4.14
CA THR A 148 1.21 -19.63 -5.57
C THR A 148 -0.08 -19.57 -6.38
N GLY A 149 -1.17 -20.17 -5.89
CA GLY A 149 -2.50 -20.09 -6.50
C GLY A 149 -3.04 -18.66 -6.60
N GLN A 150 -2.89 -17.85 -5.55
CA GLN A 150 -3.27 -16.44 -5.56
C GLN A 150 -2.47 -15.63 -6.58
N LEU A 151 -1.15 -15.84 -6.67
CA LEU A 151 -0.29 -15.19 -7.65
C LEU A 151 -0.62 -15.62 -9.08
N MET A 152 -0.93 -16.90 -9.31
CA MET A 152 -1.39 -17.39 -10.60
C MET A 152 -2.72 -16.74 -10.98
N LYS A 153 -3.70 -16.66 -10.06
CA LYS A 153 -4.99 -16.01 -10.31
C LYS A 153 -4.82 -14.52 -10.64
N LEU A 154 -3.94 -13.81 -9.93
CA LEU A 154 -3.62 -12.42 -10.21
C LEU A 154 -3.00 -12.26 -11.60
N THR A 155 -2.04 -13.12 -11.95
CA THR A 155 -1.37 -13.13 -13.26
C THR A 155 -2.37 -13.37 -14.38
N VAL A 156 -3.23 -14.39 -14.25
CA VAL A 156 -4.28 -14.70 -15.22
C VAL A 156 -5.32 -13.58 -15.32
N SER A 157 -5.68 -12.94 -14.20
CA SER A 157 -6.58 -11.78 -14.19
C SER A 157 -5.99 -10.58 -14.94
N MET A 158 -4.69 -10.32 -14.76
CA MET A 158 -3.97 -9.25 -15.48
C MET A 158 -3.87 -9.55 -16.97
N LEU A 159 -3.57 -10.80 -17.36
CA LEU A 159 -3.57 -11.25 -18.76
C LEU A 159 -4.98 -11.17 -19.37
N GLY A 160 -6.02 -11.55 -18.61
CA GLY A 160 -7.42 -11.42 -19.03
C GLY A 160 -7.81 -9.97 -19.31
N LYS A 161 -7.46 -9.03 -18.41
CA LYS A 161 -7.67 -7.59 -18.59
C LYS A 161 -6.92 -7.01 -19.80
N LEU A 162 -5.75 -7.57 -20.10
CA LEU A 162 -4.95 -7.22 -21.27
C LEU A 162 -5.60 -7.71 -22.58
N ILE A 163 -6.26 -8.87 -22.55
CA ILE A 163 -7.05 -9.42 -23.67
C ILE A 163 -8.38 -8.67 -23.85
N THR A 164 -9.04 -8.24 -22.77
CA THR A 164 -10.30 -7.48 -22.83
C THR A 164 -10.12 -5.99 -23.17
N GLY A 165 -8.87 -5.52 -23.34
CA GLY A 165 -8.57 -4.22 -23.94
C GLY A 165 -8.35 -3.05 -22.97
N ASP A 166 -8.18 -3.29 -21.67
CA ASP A 166 -7.97 -2.22 -20.67
C ASP A 166 -6.53 -1.68 -20.63
N VAL A 167 -5.58 -2.31 -21.35
CA VAL A 167 -4.17 -1.92 -21.38
C VAL A 167 -3.76 -1.58 -22.82
N LYS A 168 -3.64 -0.28 -23.12
CA LYS A 168 -3.15 0.20 -24.42
C LYS A 168 -1.63 0.04 -24.51
N LEU A 169 -1.15 -0.97 -25.24
CA LEU A 169 0.26 -1.34 -25.43
C LEU A 169 0.94 -0.66 -26.65
N ASN A 170 0.37 0.42 -27.18
CA ASN A 170 0.66 0.85 -28.56
C ASN A 170 1.96 1.66 -28.77
N ASN A 171 2.83 1.82 -27.78
CA ASN A 171 3.96 2.77 -27.90
C ASN A 171 5.37 2.14 -27.88
N LEU A 172 5.52 0.81 -27.76
CA LEU A 172 6.82 0.16 -27.50
C LEU A 172 7.32 -0.82 -28.58
N SER A 173 6.60 -1.04 -29.68
CA SER A 173 6.94 -2.08 -30.67
C SER A 173 7.81 -1.64 -31.86
N GLY A 174 8.35 -0.42 -31.86
CA GLY A 174 9.23 0.04 -32.94
C GLY A 174 10.68 -0.43 -32.79
N PRO A 175 11.38 -0.89 -33.86
CA PRO A 175 12.78 -1.30 -33.80
C PRO A 175 13.72 -0.22 -33.23
N ILE A 176 13.43 1.05 -33.52
CA ILE A 176 14.18 2.22 -33.04
C ILE A 176 14.00 2.41 -31.52
N SER A 177 12.78 2.30 -31.01
CA SER A 177 12.47 2.43 -29.57
C SER A 177 13.08 1.30 -28.75
N ILE A 178 13.15 0.09 -29.32
CA ILE A 178 13.81 -1.06 -28.67
C ILE A 178 15.32 -0.81 -28.53
N ALA A 179 15.97 -0.32 -29.58
CA ALA A 179 17.39 0.00 -29.56
C ALA A 179 17.73 1.10 -28.54
N GLN A 180 16.92 2.16 -28.48
CA GLN A 180 17.11 3.25 -27.51
C GLN A 180 16.86 2.79 -26.07
N GLY A 181 15.82 2.01 -25.82
CA GLY A 181 15.52 1.49 -24.48
C GLY A 181 16.56 0.49 -23.98
N ALA A 182 17.14 -0.33 -24.87
CA ALA A 182 18.25 -1.23 -24.55
C ALA A 182 19.51 -0.43 -24.14
N GLY A 183 19.84 0.62 -24.89
CA GLY A 183 20.97 1.51 -24.56
C GLY A 183 20.77 2.21 -23.22
N MET A 184 19.62 2.86 -23.03
CA MET A 184 19.30 3.60 -21.81
C MET A 184 19.25 2.68 -20.58
N SER A 185 18.69 1.47 -20.69
CA SER A 185 18.65 0.51 -19.58
C SER A 185 20.01 -0.09 -19.23
N ALA A 186 20.92 -0.23 -20.21
CA ALA A 186 22.28 -0.69 -19.98
C ALA A 186 23.11 0.35 -19.19
N GLU A 187 22.86 1.64 -19.41
CA GLU A 187 23.48 2.73 -18.62
C GLU A 187 23.10 2.68 -17.14
N PHE A 188 21.88 2.22 -16.82
CA PHE A 188 21.42 2.02 -15.44
C PHE A 188 21.91 0.72 -14.79
N GLY A 189 22.56 -0.16 -15.55
CA GLY A 189 23.17 -1.39 -15.06
C GLY A 189 22.41 -2.67 -15.41
N LEU A 190 23.04 -3.81 -15.13
CA LEU A 190 22.65 -5.13 -15.65
C LEU A 190 21.21 -5.54 -15.29
N ILE A 191 20.75 -5.23 -14.09
CA ILE A 191 19.41 -5.62 -13.64
C ILE A 191 18.31 -4.91 -14.44
N TYR A 192 18.49 -3.62 -14.73
CA TYR A 192 17.54 -2.81 -15.50
C TYR A 192 17.52 -3.23 -16.98
N TYR A 193 18.68 -3.58 -17.52
CA TYR A 193 18.79 -4.16 -18.86
C TYR A 193 18.05 -5.50 -18.99
N LEU A 194 18.22 -6.41 -18.03
CA LEU A 194 17.53 -7.70 -18.02
C LEU A 194 16.01 -7.53 -17.87
N MET A 195 15.55 -6.57 -17.05
CA MET A 195 14.12 -6.24 -16.95
C MET A 195 13.55 -5.69 -18.26
N PHE A 196 14.31 -4.85 -18.98
CA PHE A 196 13.92 -4.35 -20.29
C PHE A 196 13.80 -5.48 -21.32
N LEU A 197 14.76 -6.40 -21.36
CA LEU A 197 14.70 -7.58 -22.23
C LEU A 197 13.52 -8.49 -21.89
N ALA A 198 13.22 -8.70 -20.60
CA ALA A 198 12.06 -9.48 -20.17
C ALA A 198 10.75 -8.87 -20.66
N LEU A 199 10.61 -7.54 -20.61
CA LEU A 199 9.45 -6.82 -21.12
C LEU A 199 9.26 -7.02 -22.64
N ILE A 200 10.34 -6.91 -23.43
CA ILE A 200 10.29 -7.15 -24.88
C ILE A 200 9.94 -8.60 -25.19
N SER A 201 10.52 -9.56 -24.46
CA SER A 201 10.25 -10.99 -24.64
C SER A 201 8.79 -11.33 -24.38
N VAL A 202 8.19 -10.74 -23.34
CA VAL A 202 6.76 -10.92 -23.02
C VAL A 202 5.88 -10.31 -24.10
N ASN A 203 6.19 -9.09 -24.56
CA ASN A 203 5.43 -8.42 -25.63
C ASN A 203 5.47 -9.21 -26.95
N LEU A 204 6.65 -9.71 -27.36
CA LEU A 204 6.77 -10.54 -28.56
C LEU A 204 6.07 -11.89 -28.40
N GLY A 205 6.14 -12.49 -27.20
CA GLY A 205 5.42 -13.71 -26.86
C GLY A 205 3.90 -13.56 -26.98
N ILE A 206 3.35 -12.45 -26.50
CA ILE A 206 1.91 -12.14 -26.62
C ILE A 206 1.52 -11.94 -28.08
N ILE A 207 2.31 -11.21 -28.87
CA ILE A 207 2.06 -10.98 -30.31
C ILE A 207 2.09 -12.31 -31.09
N ASN A 208 3.03 -13.20 -30.77
CA ASN A 208 3.16 -14.50 -31.45
C ASN A 208 2.08 -15.52 -31.04
N LEU A 209 1.44 -15.33 -29.88
CA LEU A 209 0.37 -16.19 -29.36
C LEU A 209 -1.02 -15.83 -29.92
N PHE A 210 -1.20 -14.64 -30.50
CA PHE A 210 -2.41 -14.25 -31.20
C PHE A 210 -2.28 -14.49 -32.72
N PRO A 211 -3.09 -15.36 -33.34
CA PRO A 211 -3.09 -15.50 -34.80
C PRO A 211 -3.65 -14.22 -35.42
N LEU A 212 -2.80 -13.45 -36.10
CA LEU A 212 -3.27 -12.33 -36.92
C LEU A 212 -3.97 -12.89 -38.17
N PRO A 213 -5.23 -12.53 -38.47
CA PRO A 213 -5.87 -12.89 -39.72
C PRO A 213 -5.09 -12.22 -40.86
N ARG A 214 -4.55 -13.04 -41.77
CA ARG A 214 -3.99 -12.54 -43.03
C ARG A 214 -5.15 -12.38 -44.01
N SER A 215 -5.67 -11.16 -44.13
CA SER A 215 -6.51 -10.73 -45.26
C SER A 215 -5.63 -10.11 -46.33
#